data_AF-A0A7X7H1Q8-F1
#
_entry.id   AF-A0A7X7H1Q8-F1
#
_cell.length_a   1.000
_cell.length_b   1.000
_cell.length_c   1.000
_cell.angle_alpha   90.00
_cell.angle_beta   90.00
_cell.angle_gamma   90.00
#
_symmetry.space_group_name_H-M   'P 1'
#
loop_
_entity.id
_entity.type
_entity.pdbx_description
1 polymer ?
#
loop_
_entity_poly.entity_id
_entity_poly.type
_entity_poly.pdbx_seq_one_letter_code
_entity_poly.pdbx_strand_id
1 'polypeptide(L)'
;SPLFEGGTGSISHEEFQPSQMPDKFEAGTPNLPGIAGLLASVEWIEKEGIDKIREHEDRLGKMLEEGLMKIEGLRMIGPGSGEPRLPVYSVNIKGKDNAKLARDLSDIYGIETRPGLHCAPLAHRTLGTFPEGALRISPGYFNTADDIDCTLSAMAELAKH
;
A
#
# COMPACT_ATOMS: atom_id res chain seq x y z
N SER A 1 11.51 -32.29 9.37
CA SER A 1 10.15 -32.67 8.96
C SER A 1 9.15 -32.06 9.93
N PRO A 2 7.95 -31.68 9.49
CA PRO A 2 6.92 -31.15 10.38
C PRO A 2 6.58 -32.18 11.47
N LEU A 3 6.12 -31.70 12.63
CA LEU A 3 5.76 -32.57 13.76
C LEU A 3 4.44 -33.32 13.51
N PHE A 4 3.54 -32.72 12.72
CA PHE A 4 2.26 -33.28 12.29
C PHE A 4 2.01 -32.94 10.82
N GLU A 5 1.40 -33.85 10.08
CA GLU A 5 0.97 -33.63 8.70
C GLU A 5 -0.45 -34.18 8.48
N GLY A 6 -1.18 -33.59 7.54
CA GLY A 6 -2.56 -33.94 7.24
C GLY A 6 -3.16 -33.01 6.20
N GLY A 7 -4.22 -33.46 5.52
CA GLY A 7 -4.74 -32.78 4.34
C GLY A 7 -3.73 -32.84 3.21
N THR A 8 -3.67 -33.93 2.48
CA THR A 8 -2.73 -34.10 1.35
C THR A 8 -3.02 -33.21 0.15
N GLY A 9 -4.14 -32.48 0.19
CA GLY A 9 -4.55 -31.52 -0.83
C GLY A 9 -4.93 -32.20 -2.12
N SER A 10 -3.94 -32.44 -2.98
CA SER A 10 -4.08 -33.01 -4.32
C SER A 10 -4.17 -34.53 -4.35
N ILE A 11 -3.49 -35.24 -3.43
CA ILE A 11 -3.44 -36.71 -3.39
C ILE A 11 -4.23 -37.23 -2.18
N SER A 12 -5.55 -37.07 -2.20
CA SER A 12 -6.44 -37.35 -1.05
C SER A 12 -6.49 -38.80 -0.58
N HIS A 13 -5.90 -39.74 -1.33
CA HIS A 13 -5.87 -41.16 -1.00
C HIS A 13 -4.60 -41.60 -0.26
N GLU A 14 -3.62 -40.70 -0.11
CA GLU A 14 -2.42 -40.95 0.69
C GLU A 14 -2.60 -40.41 2.12
N GLU A 15 -1.97 -41.08 3.09
CA GLU A 15 -1.95 -40.63 4.49
C GLU A 15 -0.87 -39.56 4.75
N PHE A 16 0.13 -39.51 3.88
CA PHE A 16 1.31 -38.65 4.00
C PHE A 16 1.32 -37.56 2.92
N GLN A 17 2.00 -36.45 3.19
CA GLN A 17 2.09 -35.37 2.21
C GLN A 17 2.77 -35.84 0.91
N PRO A 18 2.30 -35.39 -0.27
CA PRO A 18 2.94 -35.69 -1.54
C PRO A 18 4.41 -35.28 -1.53
N SER A 19 5.25 -36.09 -2.19
CA SER A 19 6.68 -35.73 -2.39
C SER A 19 6.89 -34.79 -3.59
N GLN A 20 5.85 -34.59 -4.40
CA GLN A 20 5.87 -33.85 -5.65
C GLN A 20 5.77 -32.34 -5.40
N MET A 21 6.47 -31.56 -6.21
CA MET A 21 6.41 -30.09 -6.16
C MET A 21 5.25 -29.59 -7.04
N PRO A 22 4.54 -28.51 -6.66
CA PRO A 22 4.68 -27.75 -5.40
C PRO A 22 3.95 -28.37 -4.19
N ASP A 23 3.08 -29.36 -4.44
CA ASP A 23 2.11 -29.96 -3.50
C ASP A 23 2.69 -30.37 -2.16
N LYS A 24 3.96 -30.77 -2.11
CA LYS A 24 4.71 -31.05 -0.87
C LYS A 24 4.63 -29.92 0.17
N PHE A 25 4.40 -28.68 -0.26
CA PHE A 25 4.30 -27.49 0.60
C PHE A 25 2.88 -26.93 0.73
N GLU A 26 1.88 -27.55 0.09
CA GLU A 26 0.51 -27.02 -0.03
C GLU A 26 -0.52 -27.98 0.58
N ALA A 27 -0.38 -28.21 1.88
CA ALA A 27 -1.31 -29.07 2.61
C ALA A 27 -2.74 -28.48 2.65
N GLY A 28 -3.71 -29.36 2.50
CA GLY A 28 -5.14 -29.07 2.56
C GLY A 28 -5.72 -28.74 1.19
N THR A 29 -7.03 -28.57 1.14
CA THR A 29 -7.70 -28.10 -0.08
C THR A 29 -7.19 -26.68 -0.40
N PRO A 30 -6.65 -26.44 -1.60
CA PRO A 30 -6.14 -25.13 -1.97
C PRO A 30 -7.24 -24.06 -1.94
N ASN A 31 -6.85 -22.79 -1.75
CA ASN A 31 -7.75 -21.65 -1.91
C ASN A 31 -8.03 -21.41 -3.40
N LEU A 32 -8.80 -22.30 -4.03
CA LEU A 32 -9.10 -22.26 -5.46
C LEU A 32 -9.69 -20.92 -5.91
N PRO A 33 -10.65 -20.29 -5.19
CA PRO A 33 -11.15 -18.96 -5.57
C PRO A 33 -10.06 -17.88 -5.52
N GLY A 34 -9.20 -17.89 -4.50
CA GLY A 34 -8.09 -16.95 -4.40
C GLY A 34 -7.06 -17.12 -5.52
N ILE A 35 -6.74 -18.36 -5.87
CA ILE A 35 -5.81 -18.69 -6.97
C ILE A 35 -6.41 -18.25 -8.32
N ALA A 36 -7.70 -18.51 -8.55
CA ALA A 36 -8.38 -18.05 -9.76
C ALA A 36 -8.42 -16.51 -9.87
N GLY A 37 -8.64 -15.81 -8.75
CA GLY A 37 -8.57 -14.35 -8.69
C GLY A 37 -7.16 -13.80 -8.94
N LEU A 38 -6.12 -14.50 -8.46
CA LEU A 38 -4.74 -14.16 -8.74
C LEU A 38 -4.41 -14.33 -10.22
N LEU A 39 -4.82 -15.44 -10.85
CA LEU A 39 -4.66 -15.66 -12.29
C LEU A 39 -5.29 -14.53 -13.09
N ALA A 40 -6.55 -14.21 -12.82
CA ALA A 40 -7.24 -13.11 -13.50
C ALA A 40 -6.53 -11.75 -13.32
N SER A 41 -5.95 -11.51 -12.14
CA SER A 41 -5.17 -10.30 -11.87
C SER A 41 -3.86 -10.26 -12.68
N VAL A 42 -3.15 -11.39 -12.78
CA VAL A 42 -1.92 -11.50 -13.58
C VAL A 42 -2.24 -11.31 -15.07
N GLU A 43 -3.25 -11.98 -15.60
CA GLU A 43 -3.69 -11.82 -16.99
C GLU A 43 -4.10 -10.37 -17.30
N TRP A 44 -4.74 -9.69 -16.35
CA TRP A 44 -5.06 -8.28 -16.50
C TRP A 44 -3.79 -7.40 -16.53
N ILE A 45 -2.83 -7.61 -15.63
CA ILE A 45 -1.55 -6.87 -15.63
C ILE A 45 -0.78 -7.10 -16.94
N GLU A 46 -0.73 -8.34 -17.43
CA GLU A 46 -0.05 -8.68 -18.69
C GLU A 46 -0.73 -8.02 -19.90
N LYS A 47 -2.07 -7.98 -19.91
CA LYS A 47 -2.86 -7.32 -20.95
C LYS A 47 -2.71 -5.80 -20.92
N GLU A 48 -2.73 -5.21 -19.73
CA GLU A 48 -2.65 -3.76 -19.53
C GLU A 48 -1.22 -3.24 -19.80
N GLY A 49 -0.22 -4.04 -19.41
CA GLY A 49 1.20 -3.76 -19.54
C GLY A 49 1.80 -3.11 -18.29
N ILE A 50 2.82 -3.75 -17.71
CA ILE A 50 3.47 -3.26 -16.48
C ILE A 50 4.09 -1.86 -16.63
N ASP A 51 4.62 -1.55 -17.81
CA ASP A 51 5.21 -0.24 -18.09
C ASP A 51 4.13 0.85 -18.13
N LYS A 52 2.97 0.57 -18.73
CA LYS A 52 1.83 1.50 -18.75
C LYS A 52 1.28 1.74 -17.35
N ILE A 53 1.17 0.69 -16.54
CA ILE A 53 0.76 0.79 -15.13
C ILE A 53 1.72 1.70 -14.39
N ARG A 54 3.02 1.42 -14.49
CA ARG A 54 4.06 2.20 -13.84
C ARG A 54 4.06 3.66 -14.27
N GLU A 55 4.00 3.95 -15.57
CA GLU A 55 4.00 5.33 -16.09
C GLU A 55 2.81 6.14 -15.55
N HIS A 56 1.64 5.52 -15.44
CA HIS A 56 0.46 6.19 -14.87
C HIS A 56 0.62 6.44 -13.37
N GLU A 57 1.08 5.45 -12.61
CA GLU A 57 1.28 5.62 -11.17
C GLU A 57 2.41 6.62 -10.86
N ASP A 58 3.50 6.61 -11.63
CA ASP A 58 4.61 7.58 -11.53
C ASP A 58 4.11 9.01 -11.82
N ARG A 59 3.23 9.18 -12.81
CA ARG A 59 2.60 10.48 -13.13
C ARG A 59 1.74 10.99 -11.98
N LEU A 60 0.88 10.14 -11.41
CA LEU A 60 0.04 10.50 -10.26
C LEU A 60 0.89 10.79 -9.01
N GLY A 61 1.91 9.97 -8.77
CA GLY A 61 2.86 10.16 -7.68
C GLY A 61 3.56 11.52 -7.78
N LYS A 62 4.05 11.89 -8.96
CA LYS A 62 4.67 13.19 -9.19
C LYS A 62 3.71 14.36 -8.90
N MET A 63 2.47 14.28 -9.38
CA MET A 63 1.45 15.30 -9.08
C MET A 63 1.22 15.44 -7.57
N LEU A 64 1.09 14.30 -6.88
CA LEU A 64 0.90 14.26 -5.43
C LEU A 64 2.11 14.83 -4.68
N GLU A 65 3.33 14.46 -5.07
CA GLU A 65 4.56 14.97 -4.47
C GLU A 65 4.67 16.48 -4.59
N GLU A 66 4.51 17.01 -5.80
CA GLU A 66 4.59 18.44 -6.08
C GLU A 66 3.52 19.24 -5.34
N GLY A 67 2.32 18.68 -5.17
CA GLY A 67 1.25 19.28 -4.40
C GLY A 67 1.51 19.27 -2.90
N LEU A 68 1.90 18.14 -2.33
CA LEU A 68 2.17 17.99 -0.89
C LEU A 68 3.31 18.90 -0.44
N MET A 69 4.34 19.08 -1.26
CA MET A 69 5.47 19.97 -0.98
C MET A 69 5.10 21.46 -0.89
N LYS A 70 3.92 21.85 -1.38
CA LYS A 70 3.39 23.23 -1.29
C LYS A 70 2.61 23.48 0.01
N ILE A 71 2.31 22.45 0.79
CA ILE A 71 1.53 22.58 2.02
C ILE A 71 2.44 23.04 3.17
N GLU A 72 2.17 24.22 3.71
CA GLU A 72 2.93 24.78 4.83
C GLU A 72 2.87 23.87 6.07
N GLY A 73 4.02 23.65 6.71
CA GLY A 73 4.11 22.80 7.90
C GLY A 73 4.05 21.30 7.64
N LEU A 74 3.88 20.87 6.38
CA LEU A 74 4.00 19.47 5.99
C LEU A 74 5.47 19.06 5.90
N ARG A 75 5.81 17.95 6.54
CA ARG A 75 7.09 17.25 6.41
C ARG A 75 6.85 15.96 5.63
N MET A 76 7.44 15.86 4.45
CA MET A 76 7.52 14.61 3.71
C MET A 76 8.66 13.76 4.26
N ILE A 77 8.40 12.46 4.41
CA ILE A 77 9.34 11.48 4.97
C ILE A 77 9.82 10.56 3.85
N GLY A 78 11.13 10.31 3.80
CA GLY A 78 11.75 9.45 2.80
C GLY A 78 12.76 10.21 1.93
N PRO A 79 13.02 9.74 0.71
CA PRO A 79 14.03 10.30 -0.18
C PRO A 79 13.70 11.75 -0.60
N GLY A 80 14.73 12.48 -1.01
CA GLY A 80 14.59 13.86 -1.48
C GLY A 80 13.83 13.95 -2.81
N SER A 81 13.37 15.16 -3.15
CA SER A 81 12.69 15.37 -4.44
C SER A 81 13.62 15.04 -5.61
N GLY A 82 13.10 14.29 -6.59
CA GLY A 82 13.85 13.85 -7.76
C GLY A 82 14.66 12.56 -7.58
N GLU A 83 14.71 12.00 -6.36
CA GLU A 83 15.25 10.67 -6.15
C GLU A 83 14.24 9.58 -6.55
N PRO A 84 14.70 8.41 -7.04
CA PRO A 84 13.80 7.30 -7.37
C PRO A 84 12.94 6.89 -6.17
N ARG A 85 11.63 6.82 -6.38
CA ARG A 85 10.67 6.37 -5.37
C ARG A 85 9.45 5.73 -6.00
N LEU A 86 8.76 4.91 -5.21
CA LEU A 86 7.41 4.47 -5.53
C LEU A 86 6.40 5.60 -5.22
N PRO A 87 5.20 5.57 -5.81
CA PRO A 87 4.09 6.50 -5.56
C PRO A 87 3.46 6.24 -4.18
N VAL A 88 4.27 6.29 -3.13
CA VAL A 88 3.91 6.05 -1.73
C VAL A 88 4.56 7.14 -0.89
N TYR A 89 3.72 7.97 -0.28
CA TYR A 89 4.14 9.18 0.40
C TYR A 89 3.74 9.10 1.86
N SER A 90 4.75 9.09 2.73
CA SER A 90 4.58 9.26 4.17
C SER A 90 4.77 10.73 4.53
N VAL A 91 3.79 11.33 5.19
CA VAL A 91 3.80 12.73 5.57
C VAL A 91 3.38 12.92 7.03
N ASN A 92 3.88 13.98 7.64
CA ASN A 92 3.42 14.50 8.93
C ASN A 92 3.17 16.00 8.79
N ILE A 93 2.11 16.53 9.40
CA ILE A 93 1.84 17.96 9.46
C ILE A 93 2.12 18.43 10.88
N LYS A 94 2.89 19.51 11.04
CA LYS A 94 3.25 20.05 12.36
C LYS A 94 2.00 20.34 13.18
N GLY A 95 1.93 19.78 14.39
CA GLY A 95 0.82 19.99 15.32
C GLY A 95 -0.44 19.16 15.02
N LYS A 96 -0.40 18.26 14.03
CA LYS A 96 -1.51 17.37 13.69
C LYS A 96 -1.24 15.94 14.13
N ASP A 97 -2.29 15.30 14.66
CA ASP A 97 -2.30 13.86 14.92
C ASP A 97 -2.69 13.10 13.64
N ASN A 98 -1.91 12.10 13.26
CA ASN A 98 -2.10 11.35 12.02
C ASN A 98 -3.42 10.55 12.01
N ALA A 99 -3.86 10.03 13.15
CA ALA A 99 -5.10 9.25 13.22
C ALA A 99 -6.33 10.15 13.09
N LYS A 100 -6.29 11.34 13.69
CA LYS A 100 -7.33 12.37 13.49
C LYS A 100 -7.34 12.84 12.03
N LEU A 101 -6.18 13.13 11.45
CA LEU A 101 -6.08 13.57 10.06
C LEU A 101 -6.64 12.53 9.09
N ALA A 102 -6.30 11.24 9.28
CA ALA A 102 -6.84 10.14 8.49
C ALA A 102 -8.37 10.02 8.63
N ARG A 103 -8.91 10.19 9.84
CA ARG A 103 -10.35 10.18 10.08
C ARG A 103 -11.04 11.34 9.38
N ASP A 104 -10.52 12.56 9.52
CA ASP A 104 -11.12 13.74 8.90
C ASP A 104 -11.13 13.62 7.36
N LEU A 105 -10.06 13.08 6.77
CA LEU A 105 -9.99 12.76 5.33
C LEU A 105 -11.07 11.76 4.90
N SER A 106 -11.25 10.68 5.66
CA SER A 106 -12.29 9.67 5.41
C SER A 106 -13.70 10.27 5.56
N ASP A 107 -14.01 10.85 6.71
CA ASP A 107 -15.37 11.21 7.10
C ASP A 107 -15.91 12.41 6.32
N ILE A 108 -15.05 13.38 5.98
CA ILE A 108 -15.46 14.64 5.33
C ILE A 108 -15.31 14.55 3.80
N TYR A 109 -14.25 13.89 3.32
CA TYR A 109 -13.88 13.91 1.91
C TYR A 109 -13.97 12.54 1.24
N GLY A 110 -14.21 11.46 1.98
CA GLY A 110 -14.20 10.09 1.44
C GLY A 110 -12.81 9.61 1.01
N ILE A 111 -11.73 10.18 1.56
CA ILE A 111 -10.36 9.87 1.18
C ILE A 111 -9.75 8.91 2.20
N GLU A 112 -9.53 7.66 1.78
CA GLU A 112 -8.93 6.62 2.61
C GLU A 112 -7.41 6.72 2.62
N THR A 113 -6.84 6.80 3.82
CA THR A 113 -5.39 6.88 4.06
C THR A 113 -5.00 5.97 5.21
N ARG A 114 -3.70 5.76 5.44
CA ARG A 114 -3.23 4.88 6.51
C ARG A 114 -2.32 5.61 7.51
N PRO A 115 -2.76 5.88 8.75
CA PRO A 115 -1.89 6.41 9.79
C PRO A 115 -1.11 5.29 10.50
N GLY A 116 -0.03 5.66 11.19
CA GLY A 116 0.69 4.81 12.14
C GLY A 116 2.05 4.34 11.64
N LEU A 117 2.51 3.19 12.15
CA LEU A 117 3.88 2.70 11.94
C LEU A 117 4.04 1.79 10.70
N HIS A 118 2.96 1.50 9.98
CA HIS A 118 2.96 0.71 8.74
C HIS A 118 3.71 -0.64 8.84
N CYS A 119 3.66 -1.30 10.00
CA CYS A 119 4.41 -2.52 10.32
C CYS A 119 5.95 -2.37 10.26
N ALA A 120 6.47 -1.15 10.32
CA ALA A 120 7.89 -0.82 10.18
C ALA A 120 8.44 0.03 11.35
N PRO A 121 8.29 -0.39 12.62
CA PRO A 121 8.66 0.42 13.79
C PRO A 121 10.13 0.86 13.82
N LEU A 122 11.06 0.01 13.35
CA LEU A 122 12.48 0.35 13.30
C LEU A 122 12.76 1.48 12.29
N ALA A 123 12.12 1.45 11.12
CA ALA A 123 12.24 2.52 10.13
C ALA A 123 11.74 3.86 10.69
N HIS A 124 10.60 3.85 11.40
CA HIS A 124 10.06 5.05 12.04
C HIS A 124 10.99 5.61 13.14
N ARG A 125 11.69 4.75 13.89
CA ARG A 125 12.74 5.19 14.84
C ARG A 125 13.88 5.87 14.11
N THR A 126 14.40 5.28 13.03
CA THR A 126 15.48 5.86 12.21
C THR A 126 15.08 7.19 11.60
N LEU A 127 13.84 7.33 11.13
CA LEU A 127 13.33 8.53 10.46
C LEU A 127 12.84 9.61 11.45
N GLY A 128 12.89 9.34 12.76
CA GLY A 128 12.48 10.27 13.81
C GLY A 128 10.97 10.54 13.80
N THR A 129 10.16 9.50 13.58
CA THR A 129 8.69 9.56 13.54
C THR A 129 8.04 8.57 14.50
N PHE A 130 8.82 7.81 15.27
CA PHE A 130 8.29 6.95 16.33
C PHE A 130 8.03 7.78 17.62
N PRO A 131 6.96 7.49 18.40
CA PRO A 131 5.95 6.43 18.22
C PRO A 131 4.77 6.76 17.31
N GLU A 132 4.58 8.02 16.91
CA GLU A 132 3.36 8.50 16.26
C GLU A 132 3.18 7.96 14.83
N GLY A 133 4.28 7.64 14.17
CA GLY A 133 4.34 7.16 12.79
C GLY A 133 4.17 8.27 11.76
N ALA A 134 3.52 7.92 10.65
CA ALA A 134 3.19 8.85 9.58
C ALA A 134 1.77 8.65 9.07
N LEU A 135 1.24 9.64 8.35
CA LEU A 135 0.13 9.41 7.44
C LEU A 135 0.67 8.94 6.10
N ARG A 136 0.20 7.80 5.58
CA ARG A 136 0.60 7.28 4.27
C ARG A 136 -0.52 7.46 3.24
N ILE A 137 -0.16 8.06 2.11
CA ILE A 137 -0.97 8.23 0.91
C ILE A 137 -0.28 7.45 -0.22
N SER A 138 -1.00 6.56 -0.88
CA SER A 138 -0.44 5.64 -1.88
C SER A 138 -1.42 5.42 -3.03
N PRO A 139 -1.44 6.31 -4.04
CA PRO A 139 -2.25 6.09 -5.23
C PRO A 139 -1.81 4.83 -5.98
N GLY A 140 -2.77 4.13 -6.57
CA GLY A 140 -2.53 2.99 -7.45
C GLY A 140 -3.11 3.20 -8.84
N TYR A 141 -3.02 2.18 -9.69
CA TYR A 141 -3.43 2.26 -11.09
C TYR A 141 -4.84 2.81 -11.35
N PHE A 142 -5.80 2.46 -10.51
CA PHE A 142 -7.20 2.87 -10.69
C PHE A 142 -7.50 4.29 -10.20
N ASN A 143 -6.54 4.96 -9.55
CA ASN A 143 -6.71 6.36 -9.19
C ASN A 143 -6.60 7.27 -10.41
N THR A 144 -7.16 8.47 -10.26
CA THR A 144 -7.22 9.50 -11.29
C THR A 144 -6.47 10.76 -10.87
N ALA A 145 -6.24 11.66 -11.82
CA ALA A 145 -5.71 12.99 -11.51
C ALA A 145 -6.65 13.76 -10.58
N ASP A 146 -7.96 13.63 -10.77
CA ASP A 146 -8.99 14.27 -9.95
C ASP A 146 -8.93 13.76 -8.50
N ASP A 147 -8.65 12.46 -8.28
CA ASP A 147 -8.43 11.92 -6.94
C ASP A 147 -7.25 12.59 -6.24
N ILE A 148 -6.16 12.83 -6.98
CA ILE A 148 -4.96 13.52 -6.48
C ILE A 148 -5.30 14.97 -6.15
N ASP A 149 -5.99 15.69 -7.03
CA ASP A 149 -6.37 17.09 -6.81
C ASP A 149 -7.33 17.25 -5.62
N CYS A 150 -8.31 16.34 -5.48
CA CYS A 150 -9.20 16.27 -4.33
C CYS A 150 -8.41 16.03 -3.04
N THR A 151 -7.47 15.08 -3.07
CA THR A 151 -6.61 14.77 -1.93
C THR A 151 -5.74 15.95 -1.52
N LEU A 152 -5.10 16.62 -2.47
CA LEU A 152 -4.27 17.79 -2.21
C LEU A 152 -5.07 18.96 -1.63
N SER A 153 -6.28 19.18 -2.16
CA SER A 153 -7.18 20.23 -1.68
C SER A 153 -7.61 19.97 -0.22
N ALA A 154 -8.05 18.74 0.08
CA ALA A 154 -8.43 18.34 1.44
C ALA A 154 -7.25 18.43 2.42
N MET A 155 -6.07 17.96 2.02
CA MET A 155 -4.86 18.07 2.83
C MET A 155 -4.47 19.51 3.12
N ALA A 156 -4.55 20.40 2.12
CA ALA A 156 -4.24 21.82 2.29
C ALA A 156 -5.25 22.55 3.18
N GLU A 157 -6.53 22.16 3.15
CA GLU A 157 -7.54 22.68 4.06
C GLU A 157 -7.30 22.22 5.49
N LEU A 158 -7.14 20.91 5.70
CA LEU A 158 -6.93 20.33 7.03
C LEU A 158 -5.61 20.76 7.68
N ALA A 159 -4.61 21.15 6.88
CA ALA A 159 -3.35 21.71 7.37
C ALA A 159 -3.48 23.09 8.02
N LYS A 160 -4.46 23.91 7.61
CA LYS A 160 -4.65 25.30 8.10
C LYS A 160 -5.39 25.37 9.42
N HIS A 161 -6.25 24.38 9.69
CA HIS A 161 -7.03 24.27 10.92
C HIS A 161 -6.22 23.59 12.02
#